data_AF-A0A356UE82-F1
#
_entry.id   AF-A0A356UE82-F1
#
_cell.length_a   1.000
_cell.length_b   1.000
_cell.length_c   1.000
_cell.angle_alpha   90.00
_cell.angle_beta   90.00
_cell.angle_gamma   90.00
#
_symmetry.space_group_name_H-M   'P 1'
#
loop_
_entity.id
_entity.type
_entity.pdbx_description
1 polymer ?
#
loop_
_entity_poly.entity_id
_entity_poly.type
_entity_poly.pdbx_seq_one_letter_code
_entity_poly.pdbx_strand_id
1 'polypeptide(L)' 'LNGIDMVGTDLGFSIGVCGKDGQGVPVSDAQPTIRIKELTVGGTAPTGGPAKRRIRRV' A
#
# COMPACT_ATOMS: atom_id res chain seq x y z
N LEU A 1 -9.97 -7.25 -3.14
CA LEU A 1 -9.61 -7.38 -1.70
C LEU A 1 -9.26 -8.81 -1.27
N ASN A 2 -9.51 -9.83 -2.09
CA ASN A 2 -9.29 -11.25 -1.73
C ASN A 2 -7.82 -11.65 -1.52
N GLY A 3 -6.86 -10.77 -1.78
CA GLY A 3 -5.42 -11.02 -1.58
C GLY A 3 -4.92 -10.75 -0.16
N ILE A 4 -5.75 -10.20 0.72
CA ILE A 4 -5.42 -9.95 2.12
C ILE A 4 -5.61 -11.24 2.92
N ASP A 5 -4.60 -11.68 3.66
CA ASP A 5 -4.62 -12.97 4.36
C ASP A 5 -4.20 -12.92 5.83
N MET A 6 -3.76 -11.76 6.30
CA MET A 6 -3.60 -11.46 7.72
C MET A 6 -3.96 -10.00 7.98
N VAL A 7 -4.59 -9.76 9.13
CA VAL A 7 -5.02 -8.44 9.60
C VAL A 7 -4.56 -8.28 11.04
N GLY A 8 -3.84 -7.18 11.32
CA GLY A 8 -3.37 -6.83 12.66
C GLY A 8 -4.47 -6.22 13.53
N THR A 9 -4.19 -6.10 14.83
CA THR A 9 -5.09 -5.50 15.83
C THR A 9 -4.83 -4.01 16.06
N ASP A 10 -3.98 -3.40 15.24
CA ASP A 10 -3.40 -2.07 15.37
C ASP A 10 -4.09 -1.05 14.45
N LEU A 11 -5.42 -0.98 14.51
CA LEU A 11 -6.20 -0.03 13.71
C LEU A 11 -5.78 1.42 14.03
N GLY A 12 -5.32 2.15 13.03
CA GLY A 12 -5.02 3.58 13.10
C GLY A 12 -5.90 4.40 12.17
N PHE A 13 -6.09 5.68 12.51
CA PHE A 13 -6.80 6.67 11.70
C PHE A 13 -5.84 7.77 11.25
N SER A 14 -6.06 8.32 10.06
CA SER A 14 -5.35 9.48 9.54
C SER A 14 -6.28 10.42 8.80
N ILE A 15 -6.07 11.72 8.96
CA ILE A 15 -6.77 12.75 8.19
C ILE A 15 -5.99 12.99 6.89
N GLY A 16 -6.70 13.13 5.78
CA GLY A 16 -6.12 13.34 4.45
C GLY A 16 -7.04 14.13 3.52
N VAL A 17 -6.71 14.13 2.23
CA VAL A 17 -7.49 14.79 1.18
C VAL A 17 -7.77 13.79 0.06
N CYS A 18 -9.04 13.61 -0.29
CA CYS A 18 -9.42 12.85 -1.48
C CYS A 18 -9.41 13.78 -2.69
N GLY A 19 -8.70 13.37 -3.74
CA GLY A 19 -8.65 14.08 -5.02
C GLY A 19 -9.57 13.43 -6.06
N LYS A 20 -10.49 14.19 -6.67
CA LYS A 20 -11.29 13.74 -7.81
C LYS A 20 -11.60 14.90 -8.75
N ASP A 21 -11.36 14.71 -10.05
CA ASP A 21 -11.65 15.70 -11.11
C ASP A 21 -11.08 17.11 -10.80
N GLY A 22 -9.88 17.15 -10.21
CA GLY A 22 -9.22 18.40 -9.79
C GLY A 22 -9.70 18.99 -8.46
N GLN A 23 -10.73 18.41 -7.83
CA GLN A 23 -11.21 18.82 -6.50
C GLN A 23 -10.48 18.07 -5.40
N GLY A 24 -10.13 18.78 -4.32
CA GLY A 24 -9.63 18.19 -3.07
C GLY A 24 -10.68 18.33 -1.97
N VAL A 25 -11.07 17.21 -1.35
CA VAL A 25 -12.05 17.18 -0.25
C VAL A 25 -11.37 16.59 1.00
N PRO A 26 -11.48 17.23 2.19
CA PRO A 26 -10.95 16.66 3.42
C PRO A 26 -11.67 15.36 3.76
N VAL A 27 -10.91 14.30 4.03
CA VAL A 27 -11.40 12.97 4.39
C VAL A 27 -10.60 12.38 5.55
N SER A 28 -11.08 11.27 6.09
CA SER A 28 -10.34 10.46 7.06
C SER A 28 -10.32 9.01 6.61
N ASP A 29 -9.15 8.38 6.73
CA ASP A 29 -8.91 6.98 6.37
C ASP A 29 -8.49 6.19 7.62
N ALA A 30 -8.76 4.88 7.62
CA ALA A 30 -8.33 3.98 8.69
C ALA A 30 -7.91 2.62 8.15
N GLN A 31 -6.83 2.08 8.69
CA GLN A 31 -6.37 0.73 8.36
C GLN A 31 -5.52 0.16 9.51
N PRO A 32 -5.65 -1.13 9.85
CA PRO A 32 -4.63 -1.83 10.62
C PRO A 32 -3.42 -2.17 9.74
N THR A 33 -2.39 -2.77 10.34
CA THR A 33 -1.38 -3.48 9.54
C THR A 33 -2.04 -4.67 8.82
N ILE A 34 -1.79 -4.83 7.52
CA ILE A 34 -2.31 -5.96 6.72
C ILE A 34 -1.17 -6.67 5.96
N ARG A 35 -1.33 -7.97 5.72
CA ARG A 35 -0.49 -8.71 4.76
C ARG A 35 -1.29 -8.97 3.48
N ILE A 36 -0.68 -8.62 2.35
CA ILE A 36 -1.18 -8.92 1.00
C ILE A 36 -0.28 -10.02 0.43
N LYS A 37 -0.86 -11.14 -0.02
CA LYS A 37 -0.12 -12.29 -0.56
C LYS A 37 0.74 -11.94 -1.76
N GLU A 38 0.17 -11.16 -2.68
CA GLU A 38 0.81 -10.77 -3.93
C GLU A 38 0.31 -9.38 -4.35
N LEU A 39 1.24 -8.52 -4.73
CA LEU A 39 0.97 -7.19 -5.25
C LEU A 39 2.06 -6.84 -6.26
N THR A 40 1.67 -6.32 -7.42
CA THR A 40 2.63 -5.77 -8.39
C THR A 40 3.29 -4.52 -7.83
N VAL A 41 4.62 -4.48 -7.84
CA VAL A 41 5.40 -3.32 -7.37
C VAL A 41 6.14 -2.72 -8.55
N GLY A 42 5.84 -1.47 -8.89
CA GLY A 42 6.44 -0.72 -10.00
C GLY A 42 7.88 -0.25 -9.73
N GLY A 43 8.80 -1.18 -9.44
CA GLY A 43 10.21 -0.87 -9.19
C GLY A 43 11.04 -0.64 -10.46
N THR A 44 12.21 -0.01 -10.33
CA THR A 44 13.13 0.35 -11.43
C THR A 44 14.38 -0.54 -11.48
N ALA A 45 14.21 -1.85 -11.23
CA ALA A 45 15.37 -2.75 -11.15
C ALA A 45 16.25 -2.67 -12.41
N PRO A 46 17.60 -2.65 -12.27
CA PRO A 46 18.51 -2.63 -13.42
C PRO A 46 18.28 -3.85 -14.33
N THR A 47 18.44 -3.66 -15.63
CA THR A 47 18.39 -4.75 -16.63
C THR A 47 19.44 -5.81 -16.29
N GLY A 48 19.01 -7.07 -16.16
CA GLY A 48 19.86 -8.19 -15.74
C GLY A 48 19.85 -8.48 -14.22
N GLY A 49 19.10 -7.71 -13.42
CA GLY A 49 18.86 -8.03 -12.01
C GLY A 49 17.92 -9.23 -11.80
N PRO A 50 17.87 -9.81 -10.59
CA PRO A 50 17.02 -10.97 -10.32
C PRO A 50 15.54 -10.63 -10.47
N ALA A 51 14.77 -11.56 -11.06
CA ALA A 51 13.34 -11.40 -11.34
C ALA A 51 12.48 -11.17 -10.09
N LYS A 52 12.91 -11.65 -8.93
CA LYS A 52 12.24 -11.40 -7.64
C LYS A 52 13.21 -10.73 -6.68
N ARG A 53 12.82 -9.59 -6.11
CA ARG A 53 13.58 -8.85 -5.10
C ARG A 53 12.73 -8.66 -3.85
N ARG A 54 13.37 -8.73 -2.68
CA ARG A 54 12.71 -8.41 -1.40
C ARG A 54 12.59 -6.90 -1.28
N ILE A 55 11.36 -6.42 -1.04
CA ILE A 55 11.13 -5.02 -0.69
C ILE A 55 11.76 -4.78 0.67
N ARG A 56 12.70 -3.83 0.75
CA ARG A 56 13.25 -3.40 2.03
C ARG A 56 12.34 -2.33 2.60
N ARG A 57 12.00 -2.46 3.88
CA ARG A 57 11.38 -1.36 4.63
C ARG A 57 12.44 -0.25 4.72
N VAL A 58 12.11 0.95 4.23
CA VAL A 58 12.90 2.16 4.48
C VAL A 58 12.60 2.69 5.87
#